data_AF-A0A1B8UZ50-F1
#
_entry.id   AF-A0A1B8UZ50-F1
#
_cell.length_a   1.000
_cell.length_b   1.000
_cell.length_c   1.000
_cell.angle_alpha   90.00
_cell.angle_beta   90.00
_cell.angle_gamma   90.00
#
_symmetry.space_group_name_H-M   'P 1'
#
loop_
_entity.id
_entity.type
_entity.pdbx_description
1 polymer ?
#
loop_
_entity_poly.entity_id
_entity_poly.type
_entity_poly.pdbx_seq_one_letter_code
_entity_poly.pdbx_strand_id
1 'polypeptide(L)'
;MAVRLDKVPPPAKPPTPPSAWVWLGLLLLALLSGMGLTLALGEQSLGEQPLLFWGRALGIPLVVWSLLLFARFLLHISLLSSAEGWDEAREADWLAKLRKGRRSQQVLAVSLHTALRDEEDGQGDAQFEALTCGKSELKTQPVRGKGELTARHTAMLPVMDDAGKTQDDAAMLLRLYRQVLGEMAVALRAFPAEQPLMLVQETDSSVPPAEQQDAWQRAWAESGIRQSVTRLERQGLDAIDHWLDERIADPALVLVVALCVAPEPLEDSAEVAVGLLLGNRLTQKTSRAVAYLHRPEQEHGTTGETLRYAAHQALDWVPLKAEALKRAWLVGIPAKRQGDINTAVQELLKPEPAVRDLGACLGHPGCAAPWLAIAAALEAVRREGQPQIIFSGNTVADSALWSSVATPSSP
;
A
#
# COMPACT_ATOMS: atom_id res chain seq x y z
N MET A 1 -6.37 -7.83 7.04
CA MET A 1 -7.60 -7.40 6.33
C MET A 1 -7.32 -6.03 5.73
N ALA A 2 -7.50 -5.88 4.42
CA ALA A 2 -7.18 -4.64 3.69
C ALA A 2 -7.80 -3.41 4.36
N VAL A 3 -6.99 -2.37 4.55
CA VAL A 3 -7.44 -1.12 5.19
C VAL A 3 -8.11 -0.24 4.14
N ARG A 4 -9.40 -0.01 4.32
CA ARG A 4 -10.28 0.63 3.34
C ARG A 4 -10.80 1.96 3.85
N LEU A 5 -10.24 3.06 3.35
CA LEU A 5 -10.69 4.41 3.69
C LEU A 5 -12.02 4.76 3.00
N ASP A 6 -12.26 4.26 1.78
CA ASP A 6 -13.52 4.43 1.03
C ASP A 6 -14.76 3.88 1.74
N LYS A 7 -14.59 2.97 2.70
CA LYS A 7 -15.69 2.37 3.48
C LYS A 7 -16.02 3.12 4.76
N VAL A 8 -15.30 4.21 5.08
CA VAL A 8 -15.69 5.07 6.21
C VAL A 8 -17.00 5.79 5.83
N PRO A 9 -18.05 5.72 6.65
CA PRO A 9 -19.35 6.27 6.31
C PRO A 9 -19.28 7.81 6.14
N PRO A 10 -20.27 8.43 5.47
CA PRO A 10 -20.32 9.88 5.35
C PRO A 10 -20.59 10.56 6.71
N PRO A 11 -20.28 11.86 6.84
CA PRO A 11 -20.66 12.67 7.99
C PRO A 11 -22.17 12.68 8.24
N ALA A 12 -22.58 12.93 9.47
CA ALA A 12 -23.99 13.07 9.83
C ALA A 12 -24.60 14.28 9.11
N LYS A 13 -25.88 14.16 8.74
CA LYS A 13 -26.62 15.32 8.20
C LYS A 13 -26.97 16.24 9.38
N PRO A 14 -26.62 17.54 9.32
CA PRO A 14 -26.94 18.45 10.40
C PRO A 14 -28.47 18.58 10.57
N PRO A 15 -29.00 18.46 11.79
CA PRO A 15 -30.43 18.60 12.02
C PRO A 15 -30.88 20.03 11.77
N THR A 16 -32.11 20.21 11.25
CA THR A 16 -32.64 21.54 11.00
C THR A 16 -33.04 22.23 12.31
N PRO A 17 -32.59 23.49 12.52
CA PRO A 17 -32.97 24.25 13.69
C PRO A 17 -34.47 24.57 13.66
N PRO A 18 -35.12 24.74 14.82
CA PRO A 18 -36.50 25.21 14.87
C PRO A 18 -36.58 26.60 14.23
N SER A 19 -37.41 26.76 13.19
CA SER A 19 -37.53 28.03 12.48
C SER A 19 -38.33 29.03 13.31
N ALA A 20 -37.74 30.20 13.58
CA ALA A 20 -38.35 31.24 14.40
C ALA A 20 -39.72 31.68 13.87
N TRP A 21 -39.86 31.82 12.54
CA TRP A 21 -41.10 32.26 11.90
C TRP A 21 -42.26 31.26 12.05
N VAL A 22 -42.00 29.96 11.95
CA VAL A 22 -43.04 28.94 12.11
C VAL A 22 -43.54 28.93 13.55
N TRP A 23 -42.61 29.00 14.52
CA TRP A 23 -42.97 29.02 15.93
C TRP A 23 -43.69 30.31 16.34
N LEU A 24 -43.33 31.44 15.74
CA LEU A 24 -44.04 32.71 15.94
C LEU A 24 -45.45 32.68 15.33
N GLY A 25 -45.61 32.07 14.16
CA GLY A 25 -46.94 31.80 13.57
C GLY A 25 -47.81 30.89 14.45
N LEU A 26 -47.22 29.81 15.00
CA LEU A 26 -47.91 28.91 15.93
C LEU A 26 -48.31 29.61 17.23
N LEU A 27 -47.49 30.54 17.74
CA LEU A 27 -47.83 31.36 18.91
C LEU A 27 -49.08 32.19 18.65
N LEU A 28 -49.10 32.92 17.52
CA LEU A 28 -50.26 33.74 17.14
C LEU A 28 -51.53 32.89 17.04
N LEU A 29 -51.44 31.72 16.41
CA LEU A 29 -52.57 30.81 16.27
C LEU A 29 -53.04 30.26 17.62
N ALA A 30 -52.13 29.92 18.53
CA ALA A 30 -52.45 29.45 19.87
C ALA A 30 -53.12 30.53 20.75
N LEU A 31 -52.67 31.79 20.64
CA LEU A 31 -53.28 32.91 21.36
C LEU A 31 -54.69 33.23 20.82
N LEU A 32 -54.88 33.20 19.50
CA LEU A 32 -56.19 33.40 18.88
C LEU A 32 -57.19 32.30 19.26
N SER A 33 -56.75 31.04 19.27
CA SER A 33 -57.60 29.91 19.65
C SER A 33 -57.92 29.94 21.15
N GLY A 34 -56.96 30.26 22.01
CA GLY A 34 -57.17 30.46 23.44
C GLY A 34 -58.21 31.54 23.73
N MET A 35 -58.08 32.70 23.08
CA MET A 35 -59.03 33.80 23.17
C MET A 35 -60.43 33.37 22.72
N GLY A 36 -60.54 32.78 21.53
CA GLY A 36 -61.83 32.30 20.98
C GLY A 36 -62.51 31.27 21.87
N LEU A 37 -61.76 30.32 22.43
CA LEU A 37 -62.28 29.28 23.31
C LEU A 37 -62.76 29.86 24.65
N THR A 38 -62.01 30.81 25.24
CA THR A 38 -62.44 31.48 26.47
C THR A 38 -63.66 32.36 26.29
N LEU A 39 -63.86 32.97 25.12
CA LEU A 39 -65.07 33.73 24.79
C LEU A 39 -66.27 32.82 24.54
N ALA A 40 -66.07 31.68 23.87
CA ALA A 40 -67.15 30.74 23.56
C ALA A 40 -67.66 29.96 24.78
N LEU A 41 -66.78 29.66 25.75
CA LEU A 41 -67.12 28.87 26.95
C LEU A 41 -67.31 29.73 28.22
N GLY A 42 -66.91 31.00 28.18
CA GLY A 42 -66.86 31.88 29.35
C GLY A 42 -68.09 32.76 29.47
N GLU A 43 -69.25 32.21 29.85
CA GLU A 43 -70.53 32.91 29.75
C GLU A 43 -70.63 34.25 30.52
N GLN A 44 -69.85 34.53 31.57
CA GLN A 44 -69.92 35.82 32.32
C GLN A 44 -68.58 36.32 32.91
N SER A 45 -67.45 35.77 32.46
CA SER A 45 -66.16 35.87 33.19
C SER A 45 -65.39 37.21 33.07
N LEU A 46 -65.74 38.08 32.12
CA LEU A 46 -65.04 39.35 31.88
C LEU A 46 -65.35 40.43 32.94
N GLY A 47 -66.54 40.38 33.55
CA GLY A 47 -67.00 41.39 34.51
C GLY A 47 -66.62 41.10 35.97
N GLU A 48 -66.51 39.82 36.35
CA GLU A 48 -66.34 39.44 37.77
C GLU A 48 -64.88 39.15 38.16
N GLN A 49 -64.08 38.54 37.27
CA GLN A 49 -62.72 38.10 37.57
C GLN A 49 -61.76 38.30 36.39
N PRO A 50 -61.43 39.56 36.05
CA PRO A 50 -60.66 39.90 34.85
C PRO A 50 -59.28 39.23 34.81
N LEU A 51 -58.62 39.06 35.95
CA LEU A 51 -57.31 38.39 36.04
C LEU A 51 -57.38 36.92 35.61
N LEU A 52 -58.42 36.20 36.02
CA LEU A 52 -58.59 34.77 35.70
C LEU A 52 -59.02 34.57 34.25
N PHE A 53 -59.80 35.50 33.70
CA PHE A 53 -60.14 35.52 32.28
C PHE A 53 -58.88 35.64 31.42
N TRP A 54 -58.06 36.68 31.62
CA TRP A 54 -56.84 36.89 30.82
C TRP A 54 -55.78 35.80 31.05
N GLY A 55 -55.67 35.30 32.29
CA GLY A 55 -54.80 34.17 32.62
C GLY A 55 -55.16 32.89 31.84
N ARG A 56 -56.45 32.60 31.65
CA ARG A 56 -56.91 31.47 30.84
C ARG A 56 -56.78 31.74 29.33
N ALA A 57 -57.15 32.94 28.89
CA ALA A 57 -57.20 33.30 27.47
C ALA A 57 -55.80 33.39 26.84
N LEU A 58 -54.82 33.92 27.56
CA LEU A 58 -53.47 34.16 27.06
C LEU A 58 -52.41 33.36 27.81
N GLY A 59 -52.54 33.23 29.14
CA GLY A 59 -51.54 32.56 29.97
C GLY A 59 -51.41 31.06 29.65
N ILE A 60 -52.52 30.32 29.60
CA ILE A 60 -52.50 28.88 29.31
C ILE A 60 -51.90 28.59 27.91
N PRO A 61 -52.35 29.22 26.81
CA PRO A 61 -51.74 29.02 25.49
C PRO A 61 -50.25 29.37 25.46
N LEU A 62 -49.84 30.44 26.14
CA LEU A 62 -48.44 30.85 26.20
C LEU A 62 -47.57 29.78 26.88
N VAL A 63 -48.01 29.25 28.03
CA VAL A 63 -47.31 28.19 28.74
C VAL A 63 -47.22 26.92 27.88
N VAL A 64 -48.32 26.49 27.26
CA VAL A 64 -48.33 25.32 26.38
C VAL A 64 -47.38 25.52 25.20
N TRP A 65 -47.43 26.68 24.55
CA TRP A 65 -46.52 27.01 23.44
C TRP A 65 -45.05 27.01 23.88
N SER A 66 -44.73 27.60 25.03
CA SER A 66 -43.36 27.61 25.57
C SER A 66 -42.86 26.21 25.88
N LEU A 67 -43.71 25.35 26.46
CA LEU A 67 -43.38 23.94 26.71
C LEU A 67 -43.11 23.17 25.42
N LEU A 68 -43.93 23.36 24.39
CA LEU A 68 -43.74 22.73 23.08
C LEU A 68 -42.46 23.22 22.39
N LEU A 69 -42.19 24.53 22.43
CA LEU A 69 -40.95 25.10 21.88
C LEU A 69 -39.73 24.56 22.62
N PHE A 70 -39.77 24.51 23.94
CA PHE A 70 -38.71 23.96 24.77
C PHE A 70 -38.46 22.47 24.46
N ALA A 71 -39.52 21.67 24.37
CA ALA A 71 -39.42 20.26 23.97
C ALA A 71 -38.81 20.12 22.56
N ARG A 72 -39.24 20.94 21.60
CA ARG A 72 -38.65 20.95 20.23
C ARG A 72 -37.18 21.34 20.23
N PHE A 73 -36.78 22.26 21.10
CA PHE A 73 -35.40 22.69 21.27
C PHE A 73 -34.54 21.60 21.91
N LEU A 74 -35.05 20.91 22.94
CA LEU A 74 -34.39 19.73 23.51
C LEU A 74 -34.22 18.61 22.47
N LEU A 75 -35.23 18.34 21.65
CA LEU A 75 -35.11 17.40 20.54
C LEU A 75 -34.06 17.84 19.52
N HIS A 76 -33.97 19.13 19.21
CA HIS A 76 -32.93 19.66 18.33
C HIS A 76 -31.52 19.43 18.89
N ILE A 77 -31.30 19.79 20.16
CA ILE A 77 -30.00 19.60 20.84
C ILE A 77 -29.64 18.12 20.90
N SER A 78 -30.60 17.24 21.22
CA SER A 78 -30.35 15.79 21.27
C SER A 78 -29.96 15.24 19.89
N LEU A 79 -30.64 15.66 18.82
CA LEU A 79 -30.28 15.28 17.46
C LEU A 79 -28.92 15.85 17.05
N LEU A 80 -28.60 17.07 17.44
CA LEU A 80 -27.32 17.71 17.15
C LEU A 80 -26.17 16.98 17.85
N SER A 81 -26.31 16.72 19.15
CA SER A 81 -25.33 15.97 19.93
C SER A 81 -25.12 14.55 19.41
N SER A 82 -26.18 13.89 18.92
CA SER A 82 -26.07 12.58 18.27
C SER A 82 -25.30 12.66 16.94
N ALA A 83 -25.53 13.71 16.14
CA ALA A 83 -24.81 13.95 14.90
C ALA A 83 -23.32 14.25 15.15
N GLU A 84 -23.01 15.09 16.15
CA GLU A 84 -21.63 15.38 16.58
C GLU A 84 -20.93 14.12 17.07
N GLY A 85 -21.57 13.32 17.94
CA GLY A 85 -21.01 12.06 18.42
C GLY A 85 -20.77 11.03 17.30
N TRP A 86 -21.62 11.02 16.27
CA TRP A 86 -21.38 10.22 15.06
C TRP A 86 -20.14 10.68 14.30
N ASP A 87 -19.98 11.99 14.10
CA ASP A 87 -18.84 12.56 13.38
C ASP A 87 -17.52 12.35 14.15
N GLU A 88 -17.53 12.49 15.49
CA GLU A 88 -16.38 12.17 16.35
C GLU A 88 -15.99 10.69 16.25
N ALA A 89 -16.96 9.77 16.35
CA ALA A 89 -16.71 8.33 16.22
C ALA A 89 -16.18 7.96 14.82
N ARG A 90 -16.73 8.60 13.78
CA ARG A 90 -16.26 8.45 12.40
C ARG A 90 -14.82 8.93 12.25
N GLU A 91 -14.47 10.09 12.80
CA GLU A 91 -13.11 10.61 12.72
C GLU A 91 -12.11 9.74 13.49
N ALA A 92 -12.50 9.22 14.65
CA ALA A 92 -11.71 8.24 15.39
C ALA A 92 -11.46 6.95 14.59
N ASP A 93 -12.48 6.41 13.92
CA ASP A 93 -12.35 5.25 13.02
C ASP A 93 -11.44 5.55 11.83
N TRP A 94 -11.63 6.71 11.18
CA TRP A 94 -10.78 7.17 10.08
C TRP A 94 -9.31 7.26 10.50
N LEU A 95 -9.02 7.92 11.63
CA LEU A 95 -7.66 8.06 12.16
C LEU A 95 -7.05 6.72 12.58
N ALA A 96 -7.86 5.79 13.11
CA ALA A 96 -7.40 4.44 13.44
C ALA A 96 -7.00 3.66 12.17
N LYS A 97 -7.85 3.70 11.13
CA LYS A 97 -7.57 3.10 9.82
C LYS A 97 -6.34 3.73 9.18
N LEU A 98 -6.24 5.06 9.17
CA LEU A 98 -5.09 5.77 8.62
C LEU A 98 -3.79 5.39 9.36
N ARG A 99 -3.79 5.34 10.69
CA ARG A 99 -2.61 4.87 11.46
C ARG A 99 -2.23 3.44 11.13
N LYS A 100 -3.22 2.56 10.93
CA LYS A 100 -2.98 1.16 10.53
C LYS A 100 -2.41 1.08 9.11
N GLY A 101 -2.93 1.86 8.17
CA GLY A 101 -2.44 1.95 6.79
C GLY A 101 -1.03 2.53 6.66
N ARG A 102 -0.70 3.54 7.49
CA ARG A 102 0.62 4.19 7.55
C ARG A 102 1.72 3.37 8.24
N ARG A 103 1.45 2.09 8.55
CA ARG A 103 2.50 1.17 8.99
C ARG A 103 3.42 0.89 7.81
N SER A 104 4.72 0.96 8.06
CA SER A 104 5.74 0.77 7.02
C SER A 104 6.86 -0.12 7.54
N GLN A 105 7.52 -0.82 6.62
CA GLN A 105 8.70 -1.61 6.90
C GLN A 105 9.95 -0.77 6.67
N GLN A 106 10.94 -0.99 7.52
CA GLN A 106 12.29 -0.50 7.30
C GLN A 106 12.99 -1.42 6.33
N VAL A 107 13.62 -0.87 5.31
CA VAL A 107 14.53 -1.62 4.45
C VAL A 107 15.92 -1.50 5.02
N LEU A 108 16.51 -2.62 5.42
CA LEU A 108 17.82 -2.69 6.06
C LEU A 108 18.92 -3.03 5.05
N ALA A 109 18.60 -3.84 4.04
CA ALA A 109 19.50 -4.16 2.94
C ALA A 109 18.71 -4.49 1.67
N VAL A 110 19.35 -4.24 0.53
CA VAL A 110 18.85 -4.52 -0.82
C VAL A 110 19.98 -5.19 -1.59
N SER A 111 19.67 -6.27 -2.28
CA SER A 111 20.51 -6.97 -3.24
C SER A 111 19.71 -7.09 -4.53
N LEU A 112 20.24 -6.57 -5.64
CA LEU A 112 19.59 -6.64 -6.95
C LEU A 112 20.59 -7.08 -8.00
N HIS A 113 20.28 -8.20 -8.67
CA HIS A 113 21.04 -8.72 -9.79
C HIS A 113 20.09 -8.91 -10.98
N THR A 114 20.46 -8.34 -12.12
CA THR A 114 19.76 -8.45 -13.41
C THR A 114 20.82 -8.68 -14.50
N ALA A 115 20.41 -8.93 -15.74
CA ALA A 115 21.38 -9.02 -16.84
C ALA A 115 22.11 -7.71 -17.16
N LEU A 116 21.69 -6.58 -16.58
CA LEU A 116 22.39 -5.30 -16.68
C LEU A 116 23.56 -5.15 -15.71
N ARG A 117 23.81 -6.16 -14.85
CA ARG A 117 24.91 -6.16 -13.89
C ARG A 117 26.04 -7.06 -14.34
N ASP A 118 27.20 -6.44 -14.55
CA ASP A 118 28.44 -7.14 -14.81
C ASP A 118 29.09 -7.63 -13.50
N GLU A 119 29.98 -8.63 -13.58
CA GLU A 119 30.67 -9.17 -12.39
C GLU A 119 31.57 -8.12 -11.71
N GLU A 120 32.06 -7.15 -12.46
CA GLU A 120 32.87 -6.03 -11.95
C GLU A 120 32.02 -4.95 -11.25
N ASP A 121 30.70 -4.93 -11.47
CA ASP A 121 29.77 -3.98 -10.85
C ASP A 121 29.35 -4.44 -9.44
N GLY A 122 30.35 -4.45 -8.54
CA GLY A 122 30.19 -4.90 -7.16
C GLY A 122 29.16 -4.11 -6.35
N GLN A 123 28.96 -2.81 -6.64
CA GLN A 123 27.98 -1.95 -5.94
C GLN A 123 26.65 -1.80 -6.69
N GLY A 124 26.56 -2.27 -7.93
CA GLY A 124 25.35 -2.19 -8.76
C GLY A 124 25.09 -0.79 -9.32
N ASP A 125 26.12 0.06 -9.43
CA ASP A 125 25.97 1.45 -9.86
C ASP A 125 25.75 1.54 -11.38
N ALA A 126 26.49 0.75 -12.15
CA ALA A 126 26.31 0.69 -13.60
C ALA A 126 24.95 0.10 -13.96
N GLN A 127 24.53 -0.96 -13.26
CA GLN A 127 23.17 -1.51 -13.38
C GLN A 127 22.11 -0.45 -13.07
N PHE A 128 22.26 0.28 -11.96
CA PHE A 128 21.30 1.31 -11.55
C PHE A 128 21.15 2.41 -12.61
N GLU A 129 22.26 2.91 -13.15
CA GLU A 129 22.25 3.89 -14.23
C GLU A 129 21.59 3.33 -15.49
N ALA A 130 21.87 2.08 -15.87
CA ALA A 130 21.25 1.43 -17.01
C ALA A 130 19.72 1.31 -16.87
N LEU A 131 19.24 0.88 -15.69
CA LEU A 131 17.81 0.82 -15.37
C LEU A 131 17.17 2.22 -15.38
N THR A 132 17.88 3.21 -14.85
CA THR A 132 17.43 4.60 -14.80
C THR A 132 17.39 5.25 -16.18
N CYS A 133 18.30 4.92 -17.09
CA CYS A 133 18.28 5.42 -18.46
C CYS A 133 17.31 4.66 -19.38
N GLY A 134 16.74 3.54 -18.91
CA GLY A 134 15.86 2.70 -19.72
C GLY A 134 16.62 1.89 -20.77
N LYS A 135 17.87 1.51 -20.48
CA LYS A 135 18.64 0.60 -21.34
C LYS A 135 17.92 -0.75 -21.36
N SER A 136 17.62 -1.23 -22.56
CA SER A 136 16.99 -2.54 -22.76
C SER A 136 18.05 -3.61 -23.00
N GLU A 137 17.97 -4.72 -22.25
CA GLU A 137 18.71 -5.96 -22.54
C GLU A 137 17.80 -7.07 -23.05
N LEU A 138 16.50 -6.78 -23.22
CA LEU A 138 15.53 -7.69 -23.79
C LEU A 138 15.77 -7.84 -25.31
N LYS A 139 16.43 -8.93 -25.69
CA LYS A 139 16.85 -9.20 -27.07
C LYS A 139 16.71 -10.67 -27.43
N THR A 140 16.67 -10.96 -28.72
CA THR A 140 16.76 -12.34 -29.21
C THR A 140 18.18 -12.85 -28.99
N GLN A 141 18.31 -13.90 -28.18
CA GLN A 141 19.60 -14.51 -27.86
C GLN A 141 19.48 -16.03 -27.66
N PRO A 142 20.60 -16.78 -27.74
CA PRO A 142 20.60 -18.22 -27.53
C PRO A 142 20.11 -18.59 -26.13
N VAL A 143 19.39 -19.70 -26.04
CA VAL A 143 18.93 -20.25 -24.77
C VAL A 143 20.05 -21.05 -24.12
N ARG A 144 20.35 -20.76 -22.85
CA ARG A 144 21.39 -21.42 -22.07
C ARG A 144 21.23 -22.94 -22.15
N GLY A 145 22.31 -23.65 -22.50
CA GLY A 145 22.33 -25.12 -22.57
C GLY A 145 21.48 -25.77 -23.67
N LYS A 146 20.75 -25.02 -24.51
CA LYS A 146 19.83 -25.58 -25.54
C LYS A 146 20.30 -25.35 -26.99
N GLY A 147 21.61 -25.25 -27.20
CA GLY A 147 22.23 -25.25 -28.54
C GLY A 147 21.81 -24.04 -29.40
N GLU A 148 21.26 -24.31 -30.59
CA GLU A 148 20.83 -23.28 -31.56
C GLU A 148 19.47 -22.65 -31.26
N LEU A 149 18.77 -23.10 -30.21
CA LEU A 149 17.50 -22.50 -29.83
C LEU A 149 17.71 -21.06 -29.39
N THR A 150 16.98 -20.12 -30.00
CA THR A 150 16.98 -18.70 -29.63
C THR A 150 15.59 -18.27 -29.18
N ALA A 151 15.51 -17.37 -28.21
CA ALA A 151 14.27 -16.74 -27.76
C ALA A 151 14.52 -15.27 -27.45
N ARG A 152 13.49 -14.42 -27.51
CA ARG A 152 13.60 -13.04 -27.03
C ARG A 152 13.47 -13.06 -25.52
N HIS A 153 14.55 -12.88 -24.79
CA HIS A 153 14.54 -12.89 -23.32
C HIS A 153 15.78 -12.18 -22.78
N THR A 154 15.79 -11.93 -21.48
CA THR A 154 16.98 -11.39 -20.80
C THR A 154 17.60 -12.47 -19.92
N ALA A 155 18.84 -12.85 -20.23
CA ALA A 155 19.63 -13.81 -19.46
C ALA A 155 20.82 -13.13 -18.81
N MET A 156 21.11 -13.50 -17.56
CA MET A 156 22.31 -13.07 -16.84
C MET A 156 23.55 -13.79 -17.35
N LEU A 157 24.71 -13.22 -17.05
CA LEU A 157 26.01 -13.77 -17.43
C LEU A 157 26.14 -15.25 -16.98
N PRO A 158 26.48 -16.16 -17.91
CA PRO A 158 26.60 -17.58 -17.60
C PRO A 158 27.72 -17.89 -16.60
N VAL A 159 27.54 -18.95 -15.82
CA VAL A 159 28.63 -19.52 -15.02
C VAL A 159 29.50 -20.35 -15.97
N MET A 160 30.80 -20.07 -16.00
CA MET A 160 31.76 -20.87 -16.77
C MET A 160 32.44 -21.86 -15.83
N ASP A 161 32.62 -23.11 -16.28
CA ASP A 161 33.48 -24.07 -15.59
C ASP A 161 34.97 -23.78 -15.87
N ASP A 162 35.86 -24.50 -15.17
CA ASP A 162 37.33 -24.38 -15.34
C ASP A 162 37.80 -24.72 -16.77
N ALA A 163 36.95 -25.38 -17.57
CA ALA A 163 37.20 -25.71 -18.97
C ALA A 163 36.56 -24.71 -19.95
N GLY A 164 35.95 -23.62 -19.46
CA GLY A 164 35.31 -22.58 -20.26
C GLY A 164 33.94 -22.96 -20.82
N LYS A 165 33.28 -24.00 -20.32
CA LYS A 165 31.92 -24.38 -20.71
C LYS A 165 30.88 -23.73 -19.81
N THR A 166 29.80 -23.29 -20.42
CA THR A 166 28.62 -22.79 -19.71
C THR A 166 27.99 -23.90 -18.86
N GLN A 167 27.87 -23.66 -17.56
CA GLN A 167 27.16 -24.54 -16.64
C GLN A 167 25.63 -24.41 -16.81
N ASP A 168 24.92 -25.39 -16.26
CA ASP A 168 23.47 -25.48 -16.32
C ASP A 168 22.74 -24.41 -15.46
N ASP A 169 21.41 -24.38 -15.59
CA ASP A 169 20.55 -23.44 -14.87
C ASP A 169 20.54 -23.72 -13.35
N ALA A 170 20.83 -24.95 -12.91
CA ALA A 170 20.94 -25.29 -11.50
C ALA A 170 22.19 -24.66 -10.85
N ALA A 171 23.32 -24.68 -11.55
CA ALA A 171 24.52 -23.96 -11.13
C ALA A 171 24.32 -22.44 -11.10
N MET A 172 23.58 -21.91 -12.07
CA MET A 172 23.19 -20.50 -12.11
C MET A 172 22.34 -20.12 -10.88
N LEU A 173 21.32 -20.90 -10.55
CA LEU A 173 20.50 -20.72 -9.34
C LEU A 173 21.36 -20.73 -8.08
N LEU A 174 22.25 -21.71 -7.93
CA LEU A 174 23.15 -21.81 -6.78
C LEU A 174 24.05 -20.57 -6.66
N ARG A 175 24.61 -20.06 -7.77
CA ARG A 175 25.41 -18.84 -7.78
C ARG A 175 24.60 -17.64 -7.29
N LEU A 176 23.38 -17.45 -7.82
CA LEU A 176 22.53 -16.32 -7.46
C LEU A 176 22.08 -16.37 -6.00
N TYR A 177 21.70 -17.54 -5.49
CA TYR A 177 21.40 -17.70 -4.07
C TYR A 177 22.61 -17.36 -3.20
N ARG A 178 23.82 -17.82 -3.55
CA ARG A 178 25.05 -17.48 -2.81
C ARG A 178 25.31 -15.98 -2.80
N GLN A 179 25.17 -15.31 -3.94
CA GLN A 179 25.35 -13.85 -4.03
C GLN A 179 24.35 -13.12 -3.15
N VAL A 180 23.04 -13.39 -3.33
CA VAL A 180 21.97 -12.74 -2.56
C VAL A 180 22.12 -13.01 -1.07
N LEU A 181 22.28 -14.27 -0.66
CA LEU A 181 22.40 -14.63 0.76
C LEU A 181 23.70 -14.10 1.38
N GLY A 182 24.81 -14.05 0.63
CA GLY A 182 26.05 -13.46 1.08
C GLY A 182 25.92 -11.97 1.39
N GLU A 183 25.28 -11.20 0.50
CA GLU A 183 24.98 -9.78 0.73
C GLU A 183 24.03 -9.58 1.92
N MET A 184 23.01 -10.41 2.06
CA MET A 184 22.08 -10.36 3.20
C MET A 184 22.77 -10.75 4.52
N ALA A 185 23.70 -11.70 4.50
CA ALA A 185 24.47 -12.10 5.66
C ALA A 185 25.31 -10.94 6.21
N VAL A 186 25.85 -10.08 5.35
CA VAL A 186 26.59 -8.88 5.78
C VAL A 186 25.70 -7.97 6.62
N ALA A 187 24.48 -7.70 6.19
CA ALA A 187 23.53 -6.87 6.94
C ALA A 187 23.07 -7.55 8.24
N LEU A 188 22.82 -8.86 8.19
CA LEU A 188 22.39 -9.66 9.35
C LEU A 188 23.45 -9.79 10.45
N ARG A 189 24.73 -9.50 10.17
CA ARG A 189 25.79 -9.48 11.20
C ARG A 189 25.56 -8.42 12.28
N ALA A 190 24.86 -7.33 11.96
CA ALA A 190 24.50 -6.29 12.91
C ALA A 190 23.51 -6.78 13.99
N PHE A 191 22.85 -7.92 13.76
CA PHE A 191 21.83 -8.46 14.65
C PHE A 191 22.34 -9.67 15.46
N PRO A 192 21.77 -9.92 16.65
CA PRO A 192 22.04 -11.14 17.42
C PRO A 192 21.68 -12.41 16.64
N ALA A 193 22.26 -13.55 17.04
CA ALA A 193 21.96 -14.83 16.38
C ALA A 193 20.55 -15.33 16.73
N GLU A 194 20.02 -14.92 17.88
CA GLU A 194 18.70 -15.27 18.40
C GLU A 194 17.58 -14.44 17.76
N GLN A 195 17.93 -13.42 16.97
CA GLN A 195 17.00 -12.58 16.24
C GLN A 195 16.17 -13.44 15.28
N PRO A 196 14.83 -13.55 15.45
CA PRO A 196 14.03 -14.36 14.54
C PRO A 196 14.04 -13.79 13.13
N LEU A 197 14.15 -14.68 12.14
CA LEU A 197 14.17 -14.33 10.72
C LEU A 197 13.04 -15.07 10.00
N MET A 198 12.10 -14.30 9.44
CA MET A 198 11.00 -14.81 8.65
C MET A 198 11.37 -14.78 7.17
N LEU A 199 11.15 -15.87 6.43
CA LEU A 199 11.58 -16.00 5.04
C LEU A 199 10.39 -16.00 4.08
N VAL A 200 10.43 -15.11 3.11
CA VAL A 200 9.65 -15.17 1.86
C VAL A 200 10.61 -15.64 0.76
N GLN A 201 10.49 -16.90 0.35
CA GLN A 201 11.32 -17.49 -0.70
C GLN A 201 10.45 -17.73 -1.93
N GLU A 202 10.81 -17.11 -3.05
CA GLU A 202 10.11 -17.25 -4.32
C GLU A 202 11.10 -17.55 -5.42
N THR A 203 10.82 -18.57 -6.21
CA THR A 203 11.73 -18.99 -7.27
C THR A 203 10.92 -19.49 -8.45
N ASP A 204 11.10 -18.83 -9.58
CA ASP A 204 10.51 -19.20 -10.86
C ASP A 204 11.62 -19.72 -11.77
N SER A 205 11.61 -21.02 -12.04
CA SER A 205 12.63 -21.67 -12.85
C SER A 205 12.14 -22.99 -13.42
N SER A 206 12.64 -23.34 -14.61
CA SER A 206 12.47 -24.66 -15.22
C SER A 206 13.31 -25.76 -14.56
N VAL A 207 14.26 -25.41 -13.68
CA VAL A 207 15.08 -26.38 -12.92
C VAL A 207 14.17 -27.25 -12.03
N PRO A 208 14.38 -28.58 -11.94
CA PRO A 208 13.55 -29.44 -11.11
C PRO A 208 13.49 -28.99 -9.63
N PRO A 209 12.33 -29.08 -8.94
CA PRO A 209 12.19 -28.60 -7.56
C PRO A 209 13.20 -29.21 -6.56
N ALA A 210 13.63 -30.46 -6.78
CA ALA A 210 14.63 -31.11 -5.96
C ALA A 210 16.01 -30.43 -6.06
N GLU A 211 16.41 -30.02 -7.27
CA GLU A 211 17.66 -29.31 -7.53
C GLU A 211 17.59 -27.86 -7.05
N GLN A 212 16.44 -27.19 -7.20
CA GLN A 212 16.21 -25.86 -6.60
C GLN A 212 16.38 -25.91 -5.08
N GLN A 213 15.83 -26.94 -4.43
CA GLN A 213 15.95 -27.13 -2.99
C GLN A 213 17.39 -27.47 -2.57
N ASP A 214 18.12 -28.28 -3.33
CA ASP A 214 19.55 -28.54 -3.09
C ASP A 214 20.37 -27.25 -3.19
N ALA A 215 20.17 -26.49 -4.27
CA ALA A 215 20.85 -25.21 -4.49
C ALA A 215 20.58 -24.23 -3.33
N TRP A 216 19.32 -24.13 -2.88
CA TRP A 216 18.94 -23.33 -1.72
C TRP A 216 19.64 -23.81 -0.44
N GLN A 217 19.58 -25.11 -0.12
CA GLN A 217 20.15 -25.66 1.11
C GLN A 217 21.67 -25.45 1.18
N ARG A 218 22.36 -25.64 0.06
CA ARG A 218 23.81 -25.42 -0.05
C ARG A 218 24.16 -23.95 0.13
N ALA A 219 23.49 -23.06 -0.63
CA ALA A 219 23.71 -21.63 -0.49
C ALA A 219 23.40 -21.12 0.94
N TRP A 220 22.35 -21.66 1.56
CA TRP A 220 21.98 -21.32 2.94
C TRP A 220 23.06 -21.76 3.93
N ALA A 221 23.54 -23.00 3.84
CA ALA A 221 24.59 -23.53 4.71
C ALA A 221 25.91 -22.74 4.60
N GLU A 222 26.23 -22.27 3.40
CA GLU A 222 27.44 -21.49 3.12
C GLU A 222 27.30 -19.99 3.40
N SER A 223 26.07 -19.49 3.54
CA SER A 223 25.78 -18.04 3.68
C SER A 223 26.40 -17.40 4.94
N GLY A 224 26.62 -18.18 6.00
CA GLY A 224 27.04 -17.67 7.29
C GLY A 224 25.95 -16.89 8.04
N ILE A 225 24.68 -16.96 7.59
CA ILE A 225 23.53 -16.43 8.33
C ILE A 225 23.36 -17.23 9.62
N ARG A 226 23.34 -16.52 10.76
CA ARG A 226 23.31 -17.14 12.11
C ARG A 226 21.90 -17.27 12.66
N GLN A 227 20.95 -16.53 12.10
CA GLN A 227 19.58 -16.46 12.59
C GLN A 227 18.78 -17.70 12.22
N SER A 228 17.92 -18.13 13.14
CA SER A 228 16.95 -19.20 12.86
C SER A 228 15.89 -18.69 11.88
N VAL A 229 15.69 -19.42 10.79
CA VAL A 229 14.70 -19.08 9.76
C VAL A 229 13.39 -19.84 9.93
N THR A 230 12.29 -19.12 9.82
CA THR A 230 10.94 -19.67 9.67
C THR A 230 10.33 -19.16 8.37
N ARG A 231 9.84 -20.06 7.52
CA ARG A 231 9.16 -19.67 6.27
C ARG A 231 7.79 -19.05 6.57
N LEU A 232 7.44 -17.99 5.87
CA LEU A 232 6.08 -17.47 5.85
C LEU A 232 5.22 -18.33 4.92
N GLU A 233 3.98 -18.58 5.35
CA GLU A 233 3.01 -19.36 4.56
C GLU A 233 2.43 -18.57 3.39
N ARG A 234 2.56 -17.23 3.43
CA ARG A 234 2.08 -16.30 2.40
C ARG A 234 3.19 -15.93 1.42
N GLN A 235 2.78 -15.55 0.21
CA GLN A 235 3.66 -15.18 -0.89
C GLN A 235 3.43 -13.71 -1.31
N GLY A 236 4.40 -13.17 -2.03
CA GLY A 236 4.39 -11.86 -2.66
C GLY A 236 4.11 -10.72 -1.68
N LEU A 237 3.44 -9.70 -2.19
CA LEU A 237 3.10 -8.50 -1.41
C LEU A 237 1.97 -8.75 -0.40
N ASP A 238 1.18 -9.81 -0.55
CA ASP A 238 0.20 -10.24 0.48
C ASP A 238 0.91 -10.65 1.78
N ALA A 239 2.07 -11.29 1.68
CA ALA A 239 2.88 -11.64 2.86
C ALA A 239 3.32 -10.38 3.63
N ILE A 240 3.69 -9.32 2.91
CA ILE A 240 4.13 -8.02 3.45
C ILE A 240 2.96 -7.26 4.06
N ASP A 241 1.81 -7.21 3.39
CA ASP A 241 0.62 -6.54 3.94
C ASP A 241 0.12 -7.23 5.21
N HIS A 242 0.05 -8.57 5.19
CA HIS A 242 -0.31 -9.36 6.36
C HIS A 242 0.67 -9.15 7.52
N TRP A 243 1.97 -9.09 7.22
CA TRP A 243 3.00 -8.79 8.24
C TRP A 243 2.76 -7.45 8.92
N LEU A 244 2.43 -6.40 8.16
CA LEU A 244 2.13 -5.06 8.68
C LEU A 244 0.85 -5.04 9.55
N ASP A 245 -0.08 -5.96 9.32
CA ASP A 245 -1.31 -6.09 10.09
C ASP A 245 -1.08 -6.77 11.45
N GLU A 246 -0.49 -7.97 11.42
CA GLU A 246 -0.46 -8.89 12.56
C GLU A 246 0.86 -8.86 13.35
N ARG A 247 1.96 -8.49 12.70
CA ARG A 247 3.32 -8.68 13.25
C ARG A 247 4.16 -7.41 13.30
N ILE A 248 3.55 -6.22 13.17
CA ILE A 248 4.27 -4.93 13.21
C ILE A 248 5.03 -4.66 14.52
N ALA A 249 4.61 -5.30 15.62
CA ALA A 249 5.25 -5.17 16.93
C ALA A 249 6.25 -6.31 17.23
N ASP A 250 6.37 -7.29 16.34
CA ASP A 250 7.30 -8.40 16.46
C ASP A 250 8.75 -7.88 16.30
N PRO A 251 9.72 -8.31 17.12
CA PRO A 251 11.13 -8.03 16.86
C PRO A 251 11.66 -8.67 15.57
N ALA A 252 11.02 -9.71 15.03
CA ALA A 252 11.48 -10.48 13.89
C ALA A 252 11.77 -9.63 12.63
N LEU A 253 12.79 -10.07 11.89
CA LEU A 253 13.14 -9.53 10.58
C LEU A 253 12.45 -10.36 9.49
N VAL A 254 12.19 -9.76 8.33
CA VAL A 254 11.69 -10.46 7.14
C VAL A 254 12.78 -10.44 6.07
N LEU A 255 13.26 -11.61 5.67
CA LEU A 255 14.14 -11.82 4.54
C LEU A 255 13.28 -12.24 3.33
N VAL A 256 13.34 -11.46 2.26
CA VAL A 256 12.77 -11.82 0.96
C VAL A 256 13.91 -12.26 0.05
N VAL A 257 13.77 -13.44 -0.56
CA VAL A 257 14.67 -13.93 -1.61
C VAL A 257 13.81 -14.37 -2.79
N ALA A 258 13.86 -13.60 -3.88
CA ALA A 258 13.05 -13.82 -5.07
C ALA A 258 13.93 -13.95 -6.31
N LEU A 259 13.90 -15.11 -6.96
CA LEU A 259 14.71 -15.43 -8.14
C LEU A 259 13.81 -15.82 -9.33
N CYS A 260 14.24 -15.43 -10.52
CA CYS A 260 13.73 -15.94 -11.79
C CYS A 260 14.93 -16.39 -12.63
N VAL A 261 15.01 -17.67 -12.99
CA VAL A 261 16.12 -18.25 -13.78
C VAL A 261 15.57 -19.23 -14.79
N ALA A 262 15.76 -18.96 -16.08
CA ALA A 262 15.24 -19.79 -17.17
C ALA A 262 13.77 -20.24 -16.95
N PRO A 263 12.82 -19.30 -16.75
CA PRO A 263 11.42 -19.65 -16.53
C PRO A 263 10.78 -20.24 -17.80
N GLU A 264 9.63 -20.89 -17.63
CA GLU A 264 8.79 -21.35 -18.74
C GLU A 264 7.40 -20.68 -18.68
N PRO A 265 6.96 -19.96 -19.74
CA PRO A 265 7.63 -19.78 -21.04
C PRO A 265 8.82 -18.80 -20.99
N LEU A 266 9.80 -19.02 -21.88
CA LEU A 266 11.02 -18.22 -21.96
C LEU A 266 10.85 -16.92 -22.77
N GLU A 267 9.93 -16.89 -23.73
CA GLU A 267 9.70 -15.71 -24.57
C GLU A 267 9.25 -14.51 -23.70
N ASP A 268 9.92 -13.38 -23.92
CA ASP A 268 9.81 -12.14 -23.16
C ASP A 268 10.09 -12.25 -21.66
N SER A 269 10.74 -13.33 -21.22
CA SER A 269 11.12 -13.53 -19.81
C SER A 269 12.38 -12.74 -19.42
N ALA A 270 12.57 -12.58 -18.10
CA ALA A 270 13.72 -11.91 -17.53
C ALA A 270 14.33 -12.69 -16.37
N GLU A 271 15.63 -12.98 -16.45
CA GLU A 271 16.38 -13.51 -15.32
C GLU A 271 16.73 -12.40 -14.32
N VAL A 272 16.36 -12.62 -13.05
CA VAL A 272 16.51 -11.66 -11.95
C VAL A 272 16.77 -12.38 -10.64
N ALA A 273 17.57 -11.79 -9.76
CA ALA A 273 17.69 -12.20 -8.37
C ALA A 273 17.60 -11.00 -7.44
N VAL A 274 16.68 -11.07 -6.47
CA VAL A 274 16.43 -10.01 -5.49
C VAL A 274 16.57 -10.57 -4.08
N GLY A 275 17.27 -9.83 -3.23
CA GLY A 275 17.28 -9.99 -1.78
C GLY A 275 16.83 -8.70 -1.10
N LEU A 276 15.88 -8.80 -0.17
CA LEU A 276 15.51 -7.68 0.69
C LEU A 276 15.56 -8.12 2.15
N LEU A 277 16.19 -7.33 2.99
CA LEU A 277 16.09 -7.48 4.44
C LEU A 277 15.21 -6.36 4.98
N LEU A 278 14.07 -6.74 5.55
CA LEU A 278 13.08 -5.84 6.09
C LEU A 278 13.00 -5.98 7.61
N GLY A 279 12.83 -4.84 8.29
CA GLY A 279 12.64 -4.76 9.73
C GLY A 279 11.41 -3.95 10.09
N ASN A 280 10.82 -4.23 11.24
CA ASN A 280 9.81 -3.35 11.81
C ASN A 280 10.48 -2.06 12.32
N ARG A 281 9.72 -0.98 12.53
CA ARG A 281 10.26 0.29 13.06
C ARG A 281 10.99 0.17 14.41
N LEU A 282 10.86 -0.97 15.09
CA LEU A 282 11.60 -1.29 16.32
C LEU A 282 13.10 -1.59 16.06
N THR A 283 13.51 -1.85 14.82
CA THR A 283 14.89 -2.22 14.48
C THR A 283 15.85 -1.04 14.31
N GLN A 284 15.34 0.20 14.42
CA GLN A 284 16.08 1.46 14.26
C GLN A 284 17.32 1.60 15.15
N LYS A 285 17.29 0.98 16.34
CA LYS A 285 18.40 1.05 17.30
C LYS A 285 19.57 0.14 16.92
N THR A 286 19.31 -0.89 16.12
CA THR A 286 20.30 -1.92 15.78
C THR A 286 20.94 -1.64 14.42
N SER A 287 20.14 -1.19 13.45
CA SER A 287 20.64 -0.85 12.11
C SER A 287 19.93 0.37 11.55
N ARG A 288 20.68 1.19 10.81
CA ARG A 288 20.12 2.29 10.03
C ARG A 288 19.31 1.71 8.87
N ALA A 289 18.11 2.24 8.65
CA ALA A 289 17.32 1.90 7.49
C ALA A 289 17.90 2.60 6.24
N VAL A 290 17.95 1.87 5.12
CA VAL A 290 18.23 2.41 3.79
C VAL A 290 17.07 3.27 3.30
N ALA A 291 15.85 2.80 3.57
CA ALA A 291 14.60 3.43 3.14
C ALA A 291 13.43 2.88 3.96
N TYR A 292 12.24 3.42 3.74
CA TYR A 292 10.98 2.86 4.19
C TYR A 292 10.17 2.35 3.01
N LEU A 293 9.71 1.12 3.09
CA LEU A 293 8.71 0.56 2.19
C LEU A 293 7.34 0.67 2.87
N HIS A 294 6.44 1.45 2.29
CA HIS A 294 5.09 1.62 2.82
C HIS A 294 4.18 0.48 2.38
N ARG A 295 3.02 0.36 3.04
CA ARG A 295 2.06 -0.70 2.79
C ARG A 295 1.75 -0.83 1.28
N PRO A 296 1.89 -2.04 0.70
CA PRO A 296 1.45 -2.28 -0.66
C PRO A 296 -0.08 -2.35 -0.70
N GLU A 297 -0.69 -1.70 -1.67
CA GLU A 297 -2.13 -1.70 -1.92
C GLU A 297 -2.47 -2.45 -3.20
N GLN A 298 -3.29 -3.48 -3.06
CA GLN A 298 -3.83 -4.21 -4.21
C GLN A 298 -5.07 -3.49 -4.74
N GLU A 299 -5.18 -3.38 -6.06
CA GLU A 299 -6.44 -2.95 -6.65
C GLU A 299 -7.56 -3.97 -6.39
N HIS A 300 -8.76 -3.46 -6.14
CA HIS A 300 -9.93 -4.27 -5.85
C HIS A 300 -10.77 -4.44 -7.12
N GLY A 301 -10.33 -5.33 -8.00
CA GLY A 301 -10.89 -5.51 -9.34
C GLY A 301 -9.80 -5.35 -10.41
N THR A 302 -10.20 -5.11 -11.66
CA THR A 302 -9.27 -4.98 -12.79
C THR A 302 -9.65 -3.82 -13.71
N THR A 303 -10.08 -2.70 -13.12
CA THR A 303 -10.47 -1.49 -13.86
C THR A 303 -9.50 -0.34 -13.63
N GLY A 304 -9.46 0.62 -14.55
CA GLY A 304 -8.66 1.84 -14.35
C GLY A 304 -9.06 2.63 -13.10
N GLU A 305 -10.33 2.59 -12.67
CA GLU A 305 -10.77 3.28 -11.46
C GLU A 305 -10.25 2.61 -10.19
N THR A 306 -10.29 1.28 -10.13
CA THR A 306 -9.80 0.52 -8.97
C THR A 306 -8.28 0.63 -8.83
N LEU A 307 -7.56 0.69 -9.96
CA LEU A 307 -6.13 0.96 -9.98
C LEU A 307 -5.80 2.36 -9.45
N ARG A 308 -6.47 3.40 -9.97
CA ARG A 308 -6.26 4.79 -9.51
C ARG A 308 -6.54 4.90 -8.01
N TYR A 309 -7.62 4.28 -7.53
CA TYR A 309 -7.91 4.22 -6.09
C TYR A 309 -6.77 3.58 -5.31
N ALA A 310 -6.28 2.41 -5.71
CA ALA A 310 -5.17 1.73 -5.03
C ALA A 310 -3.87 2.55 -5.05
N ALA A 311 -3.60 3.24 -6.16
CA ALA A 311 -2.43 4.10 -6.30
C ALA A 311 -2.48 5.33 -5.36
N HIS A 312 -3.64 5.99 -5.29
CA HIS A 312 -3.88 7.08 -4.34
C HIS A 312 -3.85 6.58 -2.88
N GLN A 313 -4.44 5.41 -2.62
CA GLN A 313 -4.45 4.83 -1.29
C GLN A 313 -3.04 4.47 -0.81
N ALA A 314 -2.20 3.93 -1.69
CA ALA A 314 -0.79 3.67 -1.42
C ALA A 314 -0.02 4.96 -1.10
N LEU A 315 -0.38 6.07 -1.75
CA LEU A 315 0.18 7.39 -1.46
C LEU A 315 -0.30 7.94 -0.11
N ASP A 316 -1.57 7.76 0.26
CA ASP A 316 -2.15 8.22 1.54
C ASP A 316 -1.50 7.56 2.78
N TRP A 317 -0.94 6.37 2.60
CA TRP A 317 -0.11 5.68 3.60
C TRP A 317 1.21 6.37 3.89
N VAL A 318 1.56 7.35 3.08
CA VAL A 318 2.75 8.15 3.25
C VAL A 318 2.34 9.57 3.64
N PRO A 319 2.94 10.14 4.70
CA PRO A 319 2.66 11.52 5.08
C PRO A 319 3.40 12.52 4.16
N LEU A 320 3.22 12.41 2.84
CA LEU A 320 3.79 13.29 1.83
C LEU A 320 2.75 13.69 0.78
N LYS A 321 3.04 14.76 0.04
CA LYS A 321 2.21 15.18 -1.09
C LYS A 321 2.71 14.54 -2.38
N ALA A 322 1.81 14.36 -3.35
CA ALA A 322 2.11 13.70 -4.63
C ALA A 322 3.31 14.34 -5.37
N GLU A 323 3.49 15.66 -5.26
CA GLU A 323 4.55 16.40 -5.95
C GLU A 323 5.97 16.03 -5.45
N ALA A 324 6.09 15.33 -4.32
CA ALA A 324 7.36 14.82 -3.82
C ALA A 324 7.79 13.51 -4.49
N LEU A 325 6.89 12.82 -5.21
CA LEU A 325 7.23 11.62 -5.96
C LEU A 325 8.13 12.00 -7.13
N LYS A 326 9.27 11.31 -7.27
CA LYS A 326 10.20 11.58 -8.36
C LYS A 326 9.92 10.74 -9.59
N ARG A 327 9.60 9.45 -9.41
CA ARG A 327 9.50 8.50 -10.52
C ARG A 327 8.59 7.31 -10.19
N ALA A 328 7.97 6.77 -11.22
CA ALA A 328 7.23 5.50 -11.20
C ALA A 328 8.07 4.35 -11.77
N TRP A 329 8.10 3.23 -11.06
CA TRP A 329 8.71 1.97 -11.48
C TRP A 329 7.62 0.96 -11.84
N LEU A 330 7.63 0.46 -13.07
CA LEU A 330 6.59 -0.43 -13.60
C LEU A 330 7.19 -1.80 -13.94
N VAL A 331 6.50 -2.87 -13.59
CA VAL A 331 6.90 -4.24 -13.97
C VAL A 331 5.67 -5.15 -13.98
N GLY A 332 5.65 -6.12 -14.89
CA GLY A 332 4.58 -7.13 -14.93
C GLY A 332 3.19 -6.57 -15.23
N ILE A 333 3.13 -5.41 -15.89
CA ILE A 333 1.88 -4.77 -16.31
C ILE A 333 1.38 -5.45 -17.58
N PRO A 334 0.16 -6.01 -17.60
CA PRO A 334 -0.41 -6.58 -18.82
C PRO A 334 -0.61 -5.49 -19.89
N ALA A 335 -0.35 -5.81 -21.17
CA ALA A 335 -0.46 -4.84 -22.28
C ALA A 335 -1.85 -4.15 -22.35
N LYS A 336 -2.92 -4.88 -22.03
CA LYS A 336 -4.30 -4.34 -21.98
C LYS A 336 -4.50 -3.26 -20.91
N ARG A 337 -3.66 -3.24 -19.87
CA ARG A 337 -3.75 -2.33 -18.71
C ARG A 337 -2.78 -1.14 -18.82
N GLN A 338 -1.99 -1.05 -19.90
CA GLN A 338 -1.01 0.04 -20.05
C GLN A 338 -1.66 1.43 -20.06
N GLY A 339 -2.83 1.56 -20.68
CA GLY A 339 -3.61 2.81 -20.68
C GLY A 339 -3.99 3.25 -19.27
N ASP A 340 -4.48 2.32 -18.44
CA ASP A 340 -4.87 2.58 -17.06
C ASP A 340 -3.69 3.04 -16.20
N ILE A 341 -2.53 2.37 -16.34
CA ILE A 341 -1.29 2.74 -15.64
C ILE A 341 -0.80 4.12 -16.08
N ASN A 342 -0.80 4.42 -17.38
CA ASN A 342 -0.41 5.73 -17.87
C ASN A 342 -1.30 6.83 -17.28
N THR A 343 -2.62 6.62 -17.19
CA THR A 343 -3.53 7.57 -16.53
C THR A 343 -3.20 7.74 -15.05
N ALA A 344 -3.02 6.66 -14.29
CA ALA A 344 -2.70 6.73 -12.86
C ALA A 344 -1.37 7.45 -12.60
N VAL A 345 -0.34 7.15 -13.38
CA VAL A 345 0.98 7.80 -13.28
C VAL A 345 0.90 9.28 -13.61
N GLN A 346 0.18 9.65 -14.67
CA GLN A 346 -0.04 11.05 -15.06
C GLN A 346 -0.81 11.83 -13.99
N GLU A 347 -1.70 11.19 -13.23
CA GLU A 347 -2.40 11.85 -12.12
C GLU A 347 -1.47 12.14 -10.94
N LEU A 348 -0.52 11.23 -10.65
CA LEU A 348 0.34 11.29 -9.48
C LEU A 348 1.63 12.09 -9.67
N LEU A 349 2.21 12.10 -10.87
CA LEU A 349 3.56 12.65 -11.15
C LEU A 349 3.54 13.87 -12.10
N LYS A 350 2.60 14.81 -11.90
CA LYS A 350 2.51 16.04 -12.73
C LYS A 350 3.64 17.03 -12.42
N PRO A 351 4.15 17.80 -13.41
CA PRO A 351 3.70 17.88 -14.82
C PRO A 351 4.44 16.94 -15.79
N GLU A 352 5.63 16.43 -15.44
CA GLU A 352 6.43 15.55 -16.29
C GLU A 352 6.74 14.24 -15.55
N PRO A 353 5.98 13.17 -15.78
CA PRO A 353 6.19 11.93 -15.06
C PRO A 353 7.46 11.22 -15.55
N ALA A 354 8.42 11.03 -14.65
CA ALA A 354 9.52 10.12 -14.90
C ALA A 354 9.02 8.68 -14.69
N VAL A 355 8.98 7.87 -15.75
CA VAL A 355 8.50 6.49 -15.71
C VAL A 355 9.60 5.55 -16.16
N ARG A 356 9.81 4.45 -15.42
CA ARG A 356 10.73 3.38 -15.78
C ARG A 356 9.97 2.07 -15.85
N ASP A 357 9.73 1.62 -17.08
CA ASP A 357 9.13 0.33 -17.36
C ASP A 357 10.21 -0.75 -17.42
N LEU A 358 10.40 -1.45 -16.31
CA LEU A 358 11.35 -2.54 -16.18
C LEU A 358 10.91 -3.75 -17.02
N GLY A 359 9.61 -3.93 -17.24
CA GLY A 359 9.07 -4.96 -18.12
C GLY A 359 9.51 -4.74 -19.57
N ALA A 360 9.48 -3.49 -20.04
CA ALA A 360 9.99 -3.15 -21.38
C ALA A 360 11.52 -3.26 -21.49
N CYS A 361 12.27 -3.00 -20.41
CA CYS A 361 13.73 -3.03 -20.42
C CYS A 361 14.29 -4.45 -20.32
N LEU A 362 13.73 -5.26 -19.42
CA LEU A 362 14.26 -6.58 -19.05
C LEU A 362 13.35 -7.73 -19.49
N GLY A 363 12.04 -7.52 -19.63
CA GLY A 363 11.07 -8.61 -19.81
C GLY A 363 10.36 -8.97 -18.50
N HIS A 364 9.87 -10.20 -18.40
CA HIS A 364 8.94 -10.65 -17.36
C HIS A 364 9.62 -11.63 -16.40
N PRO A 365 9.94 -11.23 -15.17
CA PRO A 365 10.62 -12.08 -14.19
C PRO A 365 9.66 -12.90 -13.30
N GLY A 366 8.46 -13.24 -13.82
CA GLY A 366 7.47 -14.04 -13.11
C GLY A 366 7.13 -13.52 -11.71
N CYS A 367 7.22 -14.40 -10.69
CA CYS A 367 6.96 -14.04 -9.29
C CYS A 367 7.94 -13.01 -8.71
N ALA A 368 9.13 -12.85 -9.30
CA ALA A 368 10.12 -11.86 -8.86
C ALA A 368 9.79 -10.42 -9.31
N ALA A 369 8.76 -10.22 -10.13
CA ALA A 369 8.35 -8.91 -10.64
C ALA A 369 8.17 -7.84 -9.55
N PRO A 370 7.29 -7.99 -8.55
CA PRO A 370 7.13 -6.97 -7.50
C PRO A 370 8.45 -6.63 -6.79
N TRP A 371 9.28 -7.64 -6.53
CA TRP A 371 10.54 -7.48 -5.83
C TRP A 371 11.60 -6.76 -6.66
N LEU A 372 11.64 -6.99 -7.98
CA LEU A 372 12.49 -6.26 -8.92
C LEU A 372 12.18 -4.76 -8.86
N ALA A 373 10.91 -4.37 -9.00
CA ALA A 373 10.56 -2.96 -9.00
C ALA A 373 10.76 -2.31 -7.62
N ILE A 374 10.48 -3.04 -6.53
CA ILE A 374 10.78 -2.57 -5.18
C ILE A 374 12.28 -2.35 -5.01
N ALA A 375 13.13 -3.32 -5.38
CA ALA A 375 14.58 -3.18 -5.25
C ALA A 375 15.12 -2.00 -6.08
N ALA A 376 14.70 -1.87 -7.34
CA ALA A 376 15.11 -0.75 -8.19
C ALA A 376 14.67 0.61 -7.61
N ALA A 377 13.45 0.70 -7.08
CA ALA A 377 12.96 1.90 -6.43
C ALA A 377 13.73 2.22 -5.13
N LEU A 378 14.05 1.21 -4.32
CA LEU A 378 14.82 1.39 -3.09
C LEU A 378 16.26 1.83 -3.39
N GLU A 379 16.86 1.31 -4.46
CA GLU A 379 18.14 1.76 -4.98
C GLU A 379 18.11 3.23 -5.42
N ALA A 380 17.00 3.66 -6.06
CA ALA A 380 16.79 5.06 -6.41
C ALA A 380 16.60 5.95 -5.17
N VAL A 381 15.83 5.50 -4.17
CA VAL A 381 15.70 6.19 -2.89
C VAL A 381 17.06 6.36 -2.22
N ARG A 382 17.88 5.29 -2.20
CA ARG A 382 19.21 5.28 -1.57
C ARG A 382 20.17 6.28 -2.20
N ARG A 383 20.21 6.34 -3.54
CA ARG A 383 21.15 7.21 -4.28
C ARG A 383 20.65 8.63 -4.44
N GLU A 384 19.35 8.80 -4.71
CA GLU A 384 18.81 10.09 -5.10
C GLU A 384 18.14 10.83 -3.92
N GLY A 385 17.64 10.11 -2.91
CA GLY A 385 17.02 10.69 -1.73
C GLY A 385 15.60 11.23 -1.96
N GLN A 386 14.91 10.81 -3.02
CA GLN A 386 13.51 11.18 -3.27
C GLN A 386 12.55 9.97 -3.21
N PRO A 387 11.30 10.18 -2.77
CA PRO A 387 10.22 9.20 -2.84
C PRO A 387 9.98 8.63 -4.24
N GLN A 388 9.64 7.35 -4.29
CA GLN A 388 9.39 6.59 -5.52
C GLN A 388 8.05 5.87 -5.40
N ILE A 389 7.29 5.79 -6.49
CA ILE A 389 6.09 4.95 -6.57
C ILE A 389 6.36 3.72 -7.43
N ILE A 390 5.76 2.60 -7.05
CA ILE A 390 5.98 1.29 -7.65
C ILE A 390 4.64 0.72 -8.06
N PHE A 391 4.55 0.23 -9.29
CA PHE A 391 3.44 -0.54 -9.81
C PHE A 391 3.93 -1.91 -10.25
N SER A 392 3.27 -2.96 -9.78
CA SER A 392 3.67 -4.33 -10.11
C SER A 392 2.47 -5.24 -10.34
N GLY A 393 2.68 -6.25 -11.19
CA GLY A 393 1.71 -7.30 -11.49
C GLY A 393 2.44 -8.59 -11.88
N ASN A 394 1.70 -9.61 -12.31
CA ASN A 394 2.25 -10.90 -12.73
C ASN A 394 2.02 -11.21 -14.22
N THR A 395 1.78 -10.19 -15.06
CA THR A 395 1.49 -10.27 -16.51
C THR A 395 0.26 -11.07 -16.95
N VAL A 396 -0.32 -11.88 -16.06
CA VAL A 396 -1.53 -12.65 -16.35
C VAL A 396 -2.68 -11.67 -16.63
N ALA A 397 -3.41 -11.90 -17.73
CA ALA A 397 -4.60 -11.12 -18.02
C ALA A 397 -5.58 -11.21 -16.84
N ASP A 398 -6.12 -10.07 -16.43
CA ASP A 398 -7.03 -9.95 -15.29
C ASP A 398 -6.41 -10.20 -13.90
N SER A 399 -5.08 -10.19 -13.78
CA SER A 399 -4.43 -10.10 -12.48
C SER A 399 -4.58 -8.70 -11.89
N ALA A 400 -4.93 -8.62 -10.60
CA ALA A 400 -4.90 -7.37 -9.87
C ALA A 400 -3.45 -6.85 -9.74
N LEU A 401 -3.28 -5.56 -10.03
CA LEU A 401 -2.04 -4.82 -9.86
C LEU A 401 -1.86 -4.34 -8.41
N TRP A 402 -0.60 -4.18 -8.01
CA TRP A 402 -0.20 -3.64 -6.73
C TRP A 402 0.45 -2.27 -6.90
N SER A 403 0.12 -1.36 -5.99
CA SER A 403 0.75 -0.04 -5.86
C SER A 403 1.45 0.07 -4.51
N SER A 404 2.68 0.57 -4.48
CA SER A 404 3.39 0.84 -3.22
C SER A 404 4.29 2.06 -3.37
N VAL A 405 4.71 2.63 -2.24
CA VAL A 405 5.59 3.80 -2.20
C VAL A 405 6.81 3.48 -1.35
N ALA A 406 7.98 3.89 -1.84
CA ALA A 406 9.23 3.85 -1.10
C ALA A 406 9.68 5.28 -0.78
N THR A 407 10.13 5.54 0.44
CA THR A 407 10.62 6.86 0.86
C THR A 407 11.99 6.79 1.52
N PRO A 408 12.80 7.85 1.46
CA PRO A 408 14.05 7.93 2.20
C PRO A 408 13.85 7.68 3.70
N SER A 409 14.83 7.06 4.34
CA SER A 409 14.94 7.16 5.79
C SER A 409 15.26 8.61 6.13
N SER A 410 14.40 9.31 6.88
CA SER A 410 14.76 10.63 7.41
C SER A 410 16.11 10.54 8.15
N PRO A 411 16.99 11.56 8.03
CA PRO A 411 18.36 11.50 8.52
C PRO A 411 18.50 11.17 10.01
#